data_AF-A0A7V4UXL8-F1
#
_entry.id   AF-A0A7V4UXL8-F1
#
_cell.length_a   1.000
_cell.length_b   1.000
_cell.length_c   1.000
_cell.angle_alpha   90.00
_cell.angle_beta   90.00
_cell.angle_gamma   90.00
#
_symmetry.space_group_name_H-M   'P 1'
#
loop_
_entity.id
_entity.type
_entity.pdbx_description
1 polymer ?
#
loop_
_entity_poly.entity_id
_entity_poly.type
_entity_poly.pdbx_seq_one_letter_code
_entity_poly.pdbx_strand_id
1 'polypeptide(L)'
;MKDEDILHSDVLSYFTEEFATLEKRLKTGELDDYRERVLVSRKIGEAVNLLSPYVRSDPRARQLVRTAEALKKQLLSVRDMMVKQLLQQREKQSLLQVILRRKKEAAADSLLS
;
A
#
# COMPACT_ATOMS: atom_id res chain seq x y z
N MET A 1 30.13 -5.06 -26.30
CA MET A 1 29.35 -4.46 -25.19
C MET A 1 30.13 -4.76 -23.93
N LYS A 2 30.40 -3.76 -23.09
CA LYS A 2 31.20 -3.96 -21.86
C LYS A 2 30.29 -4.62 -20.82
N ASP A 3 30.78 -5.62 -20.11
CA ASP A 3 30.00 -6.38 -19.12
C ASP A 3 29.37 -5.48 -18.03
N GLU A 4 29.98 -4.31 -17.78
CA GLU A 4 29.44 -3.26 -16.91
C GLU A 4 28.09 -2.69 -17.37
N ASP A 5 27.88 -2.55 -18.69
CA ASP A 5 26.62 -2.04 -19.25
C ASP A 5 25.48 -3.06 -19.08
N ILE A 6 25.82 -4.36 -19.17
CA ILE A 6 24.88 -5.47 -18.98
C ILE A 6 24.47 -5.56 -17.51
N LEU A 7 25.46 -5.57 -16.60
CA LEU A 7 25.21 -5.61 -15.16
C LEU A 7 24.36 -4.40 -14.71
N HIS A 8 24.64 -3.21 -15.22
CA HIS A 8 23.86 -2.02 -14.92
C HIS A 8 22.41 -2.15 -15.40
N SER A 9 22.20 -2.66 -16.61
CA SER A 9 20.86 -2.90 -17.16
C SER A 9 20.09 -3.94 -16.34
N ASP A 10 20.74 -5.00 -15.88
CA ASP A 10 20.12 -6.04 -15.06
C ASP A 10 19.71 -5.52 -13.68
N VAL A 11 20.56 -4.72 -13.05
CA VAL A 11 20.26 -4.06 -11.76
C VAL A 11 19.04 -3.13 -11.90
N LEU A 12 18.98 -2.33 -12.97
CA LEU A 12 17.84 -1.46 -13.21
C LEU A 12 16.55 -2.24 -13.48
N SER A 13 16.65 -3.35 -14.21
CA SER A 13 15.52 -4.23 -14.49
C SER A 13 14.99 -4.87 -13.22
N TYR A 14 15.88 -5.39 -12.38
CA TYR A 14 15.55 -5.94 -11.06
C TYR A 14 14.77 -4.95 -10.20
N PHE A 15 15.29 -3.73 -10.01
CA PHE A 15 14.57 -2.75 -9.19
C PHE A 15 13.26 -2.29 -9.83
N THR A 16 13.15 -2.34 -11.17
CA THR A 16 11.89 -2.01 -11.87
C THR A 16 10.81 -3.01 -11.50
N GLU A 17 11.13 -4.30 -11.55
CA GLU A 17 10.22 -5.39 -11.21
C GLU A 17 9.85 -5.39 -9.73
N GLU A 18 10.83 -5.16 -8.84
CA GLU A 18 10.60 -5.08 -7.40
C GLU A 18 9.65 -3.92 -7.03
N PHE A 19 9.88 -2.72 -7.57
CA PHE A 19 9.01 -1.59 -7.30
C PHE A 19 7.61 -1.76 -7.88
N ALA A 20 7.48 -2.34 -9.08
CA ALA A 20 6.19 -2.67 -9.68
C ALA A 20 5.42 -3.70 -8.83
N THR A 21 6.12 -4.70 -8.31
CA THR A 21 5.54 -5.72 -7.42
C THR A 21 5.06 -5.10 -6.11
N LEU A 22 5.86 -4.23 -5.49
CA LEU A 22 5.48 -3.52 -4.27
C LEU A 22 4.28 -2.58 -4.48
N GLU A 23 4.24 -1.86 -5.60
CA GLU A 23 3.10 -1.02 -5.96
C GLU A 23 1.83 -1.85 -6.12
N LYS A 24 1.92 -3.01 -6.78
CA LYS A 24 0.80 -3.94 -6.92
C LYS A 24 0.31 -4.43 -5.57
N ARG A 25 1.21 -4.90 -4.69
CA ARG A 25 0.88 -5.36 -3.33
C ARG A 25 0.22 -4.27 -2.48
N LEU A 26 0.67 -3.03 -2.63
CA LEU A 26 0.05 -1.89 -1.95
C LEU A 26 -1.39 -1.66 -2.45
N LYS A 27 -1.62 -1.71 -3.77
CA LYS A 27 -2.94 -1.51 -4.38
C LYS A 27 -3.91 -2.65 -4.11
N THR A 28 -3.43 -3.89 -4.00
CA THR A 28 -4.26 -5.06 -3.67
C THR A 28 -4.59 -5.17 -2.18
N GLY A 29 -3.98 -4.32 -1.34
CA GLY A 29 -4.20 -4.35 0.11
C GLY A 29 -3.43 -5.47 0.81
N GLU A 30 -2.44 -6.08 0.16
CA GLU A 30 -1.56 -7.08 0.79
C GLU A 30 -0.57 -6.47 1.78
N LEU A 31 -0.38 -5.15 1.73
CA LEU A 31 0.38 -4.37 2.70
C LEU A 31 -0.59 -3.62 3.62
N ASP A 32 -1.34 -4.30 4.48
CA ASP A 32 -2.31 -3.66 5.38
C ASP A 32 -1.69 -3.18 6.70
N ASP A 33 -0.55 -3.75 7.13
CA ASP A 33 0.13 -3.32 8.36
C ASP A 33 0.99 -2.07 8.12
N TYR A 34 0.72 -1.02 8.87
CA TYR A 34 1.50 0.22 8.81
C TYR A 34 2.97 0.00 9.18
N ARG A 35 3.27 -0.88 10.15
CA ARG A 35 4.65 -1.17 10.54
C ARG A 35 5.42 -1.82 9.39
N GLU A 36 4.79 -2.76 8.69
CA GLU A 36 5.35 -3.36 7.48
C GLU A 36 5.57 -2.29 6.39
N ARG A 37 4.59 -1.42 6.13
CA ARG A 37 4.73 -0.31 5.16
C ARG A 37 5.91 0.60 5.48
N VAL A 38 6.16 0.91 6.75
CA VAL A 38 7.31 1.71 7.20
C VAL A 38 8.63 0.99 6.92
N LEU A 39 8.72 -0.30 7.22
CA LEU A 39 9.92 -1.11 6.93
C LEU A 39 10.20 -1.19 5.44
N VAL A 40 9.16 -1.40 4.62
CA VAL A 40 9.27 -1.41 3.15
C VAL A 40 9.72 -0.04 2.65
N SER A 41 9.15 1.06 3.16
CA SER A 41 9.55 2.43 2.80
C SER A 41 11.02 2.73 3.13
N ARG A 42 11.53 2.19 4.26
CA ARG A 42 12.95 2.27 4.61
C ARG A 42 13.82 1.54 3.58
N LYS A 43 13.48 0.30 3.22
CA LYS A 43 14.20 -0.48 2.21
C LYS A 43 14.20 0.20 0.83
N ILE A 44 13.08 0.81 0.43
CA ILE A 44 13.03 1.61 -0.80
C ILE A 44 13.98 2.81 -0.69
N GLY A 45 14.10 3.44 0.48
CA GLY A 45 15.09 4.49 0.71
C GLY A 45 16.53 4.02 0.50
N GLU A 46 16.87 2.83 0.98
CA GLU A 46 18.19 2.22 0.77
C GLU A 46 18.43 1.93 -0.72
N ALA A 47 17.45 1.38 -1.43
CA ALA A 47 17.52 1.15 -2.87
C ALA A 47 17.69 2.46 -3.67
N VAL A 48 16.97 3.52 -3.31
CA VAL A 48 17.13 4.85 -3.94
C VAL A 48 18.54 5.40 -3.73
N ASN A 49 19.11 5.24 -2.55
CA ASN A 49 20.49 5.68 -2.29
C ASN A 49 21.51 4.92 -3.16
N LEU A 50 21.31 3.63 -3.37
CA LEU A 50 22.14 2.83 -4.27
C LEU A 50 22.03 3.29 -5.73
N LEU A 51 20.85 3.74 -6.16
CA LEU A 51 20.59 4.17 -7.53
C LEU A 51 20.92 5.63 -7.81
N SER A 52 20.99 6.46 -6.75
CA SER A 52 21.20 7.91 -6.82
C SER A 52 22.42 8.34 -7.67
N PRO A 53 23.57 7.65 -7.64
CA PRO A 53 24.71 8.00 -8.49
C PRO A 53 24.41 7.93 -10.00
N TYR A 54 23.52 7.02 -10.41
CA TYR A 54 23.22 6.72 -11.82
C TYR A 54 22.13 7.62 -12.41
N VAL A 55 21.43 8.39 -11.56
CA VAL A 55 20.35 9.32 -11.94
C VAL A 55 20.84 10.40 -12.91
N ARG A 56 22.12 10.81 -12.87
CA ARG A 56 22.62 11.84 -13.79
C ARG A 56 22.90 11.31 -15.19
N SER A 57 23.36 10.07 -15.29
CA SER A 57 23.82 9.44 -16.52
C SER A 57 22.72 8.63 -17.23
N ASP A 58 21.78 8.04 -16.49
CA ASP A 58 20.76 7.16 -17.05
C ASP A 58 19.32 7.69 -16.82
N PRO A 59 18.52 7.96 -17.88
CA PRO A 59 17.11 8.34 -17.76
C PRO A 59 16.23 7.27 -17.09
N ARG A 60 16.52 5.98 -17.25
CA ARG A 60 15.80 4.89 -16.58
C ARG A 60 16.01 4.95 -15.07
N ALA A 61 17.25 5.14 -14.62
CA ALA A 61 17.56 5.32 -13.21
C ALA A 61 16.82 6.53 -12.61
N ARG A 62 16.75 7.66 -13.34
CA ARG A 62 15.94 8.83 -12.92
C ARG A 62 14.48 8.48 -12.72
N GLN A 63 13.88 7.84 -13.72
CA GLN A 63 12.47 7.50 -13.66
C GLN A 63 12.21 6.54 -12.49
N LEU A 64 13.09 5.57 -12.31
CA LEU A 64 12.97 4.58 -11.27
C LEU A 64 13.08 5.17 -9.86
N VAL A 65 14.01 6.10 -9.62
CA VAL A 65 14.10 6.85 -8.36
C VAL A 65 12.84 7.68 -8.11
N ARG A 66 12.29 8.36 -9.14
CA ARG A 66 11.03 9.12 -9.01
C ARG A 66 9.85 8.22 -8.65
N THR A 67 9.73 7.07 -9.30
CA THR A 67 8.69 6.08 -9.00
C THR A 67 8.83 5.55 -7.58
N ALA A 68 10.06 5.25 -7.15
CA ALA A 68 10.36 4.80 -5.80
C ALA A 68 9.99 5.84 -4.73
N GLU A 69 10.30 7.11 -4.95
CA GLU A 69 9.91 8.19 -4.05
C GLU A 69 8.40 8.39 -3.97
N ALA A 70 7.69 8.26 -5.08
CA ALA A 70 6.23 8.29 -5.09
C ALA A 70 5.65 7.12 -4.29
N LEU A 71 6.19 5.91 -4.48
CA LEU A 71 5.77 4.72 -3.76
C LEU A 71 6.02 4.85 -2.24
N LYS A 72 7.14 5.45 -1.81
CA LYS A 72 7.39 5.75 -0.38
C LYS A 72 6.30 6.65 0.21
N LYS A 73 5.89 7.69 -0.52
CA LYS A 73 4.81 8.60 -0.08
C LYS A 73 3.48 7.84 0.05
N GLN A 74 3.19 6.93 -0.87
CA GLN A 74 1.98 6.11 -0.82
C GLN A 74 2.01 5.12 0.35
N LEU A 75 3.14 4.45 0.59
CA LEU A 75 3.30 3.53 1.72
C LEU A 75 3.11 4.21 3.08
N LEU A 76 3.60 5.44 3.22
CA LEU A 76 3.49 6.21 4.46
C LEU A 76 2.14 6.95 4.58
N SER A 77 1.33 6.96 3.52
CA SER A 77 -0.01 7.52 3.56
C SER A 77 -0.94 6.60 4.35
N VAL A 78 -1.55 7.16 5.39
CA VAL A 78 -2.55 6.48 6.22
C VAL A 78 -3.96 6.62 5.67
N ARG A 79 -4.15 7.43 4.60
CA ARG A 79 -5.47 7.79 4.05
C ARG A 79 -6.30 6.55 3.74
N ASP A 80 -5.73 5.60 3.02
CA ASP A 80 -6.46 4.41 2.56
C ASP A 80 -6.81 3.48 3.74
N MET A 81 -5.94 3.44 4.76
CA MET A 81 -6.20 2.70 6.00
C MET A 81 -7.37 3.31 6.79
N MET A 82 -7.40 4.65 6.89
CA MET A 82 -8.49 5.36 7.56
C MET A 82 -9.81 5.19 6.82
N VAL A 83 -9.80 5.26 5.49
CA VAL A 83 -11.00 5.02 4.66
C VAL A 83 -11.53 3.60 4.89
N LYS A 84 -10.66 2.58 4.87
CA LYS A 84 -11.02 1.19 5.14
C LYS A 84 -11.62 1.02 6.55
N GLN A 85 -11.03 1.65 7.55
CA GLN A 85 -11.51 1.60 8.94
C GLN A 85 -12.87 2.27 9.10
N LEU A 86 -13.10 3.42 8.46
CA LEU A 86 -14.40 4.12 8.47
C LEU A 86 -15.50 3.29 7.81
N LEU A 87 -15.20 2.63 6.69
CA LEU A 87 -16.15 1.74 6.01
C LEU A 87 -16.54 0.57 6.91
N GLN A 88 -15.56 -0.10 7.54
CA GLN A 88 -15.81 -1.18 8.49
C GLN A 88 -16.62 -0.72 9.71
N GLN A 89 -16.38 0.48 10.22
CA GLN A 89 -17.17 1.05 11.33
C GLN A 89 -18.62 1.30 10.92
N ARG A 90 -18.85 1.83 9.71
CA ARG A 90 -20.20 2.08 9.19
C ARG A 90 -21.00 0.79 9.00
N GLU A 91 -20.38 -0.26 8.48
CA GLU A 91 -21.00 -1.59 8.35
C GLU A 91 -21.39 -2.16 9.73
N LYS A 92 -20.49 -2.09 10.71
CA LYS A 92 -20.78 -2.52 12.09
C LYS A 92 -21.94 -1.73 12.71
N GLN A 93 -21.98 -0.41 12.52
CA GLN A 93 -23.09 0.42 12.99
C GLN A 93 -24.41 0.04 12.33
N SER A 94 -24.41 -0.26 11.03
CA SER A 94 -25.60 -0.72 10.31
C SER A 94 -26.12 -2.06 10.85
N LEU A 95 -25.24 -3.04 11.07
CA LEU A 95 -25.61 -4.34 11.62
C LEU A 95 -26.21 -4.23 13.03
N LEU A 96 -25.61 -3.40 13.88
CA LEU A 96 -26.12 -3.15 15.24
C LEU A 96 -27.53 -2.54 15.21
N GLN A 97 -27.80 -1.60 14.32
CA GLN A 97 -29.14 -1.01 14.15
C GLN A 97 -30.17 -2.07 13.73
N VAL A 98 -29.81 -2.97 12.81
CA VAL A 98 -30.69 -4.07 12.37
C VAL A 98 -31.01 -5.02 13.52
N ILE A 99 -30.00 -5.39 14.33
CA ILE A 99 -30.19 -6.26 15.50
C ILE A 99 -31.09 -5.60 16.55
N LEU A 100 -30.84 -4.33 16.87
CA LEU A 100 -31.66 -3.58 17.84
C LEU A 100 -33.11 -3.46 17.38
N ARG A 101 -33.35 -3.23 16.09
CA ARG A 101 -34.69 -3.16 15.52
C ARG A 101 -35.44 -4.49 15.65
N ARG A 102 -34.80 -5.61 15.26
CA ARG A 102 -35.39 -6.95 15.42
C ARG A 102 -35.72 -7.28 16.88
N LYS A 103 -34.84 -6.91 17.82
CA LYS A 103 -35.10 -7.14 19.25
C LYS A 103 -36.30 -6.33 19.76
N LYS A 104 -36.50 -5.12 19.24
CA LYS A 104 -37.64 -4.26 19.59
C LYS A 104 -38.96 -4.78 19.02
N GLU A 105 -38.94 -5.28 17.79
CA GLU A 105 -40.11 -5.92 17.14
C GLU A 105 -40.52 -7.20 17.88
N ALA A 106 -39.56 -8.08 18.21
CA ALA A 106 -39.84 -9.30 18.97
C ALA A 106 -40.40 -9.04 20.38
N ALA A 107 -39.96 -7.96 21.04
CA ALA A 107 -40.49 -7.57 22.35
C ALA A 107 -41.91 -6.99 22.26
N ALA A 108 -42.26 -6.33 21.14
CA ALA A 108 -43.61 -5.81 20.93
C ALA A 108 -44.61 -6.94 20.64
N ASP A 109 -44.22 -7.95 19.87
CA ASP A 109 -45.07 -9.12 19.59
C ASP A 109 -45.37 -9.94 20.87
N SER A 110 -44.42 -10.01 21.80
CA SER A 110 -44.61 -10.70 23.08
C SER A 110 -45.56 -10.01 24.08
N LEU A 111 -45.90 -8.73 23.86
CA LEU A 111 -46.80 -7.96 24.73
C LEU A 111 -48.25 -7.94 24.21
N LEU A 112 -48.48 -8.45 23.00
CA LEU A 112 -49.80 -8.54 22.34
C LEU A 112 -50.34 -9.98 22.30
N SER A 113 -49.62 -10.92 22.92
CA SER A 113 -49.99 -12.34 23.11
C SER A 113 -50.47 -12.58 24.54
#